data_AF-A0AAP8J088-F1
#
_entry.id   AF-A0AAP8J088-F1
#
_cell.length_a   1.000
_cell.length_b   1.000
_cell.length_c   1.000
_cell.angle_alpha   90.00
_cell.angle_beta   90.00
_cell.angle_gamma   90.00
#
_symmetry.space_group_name_H-M   'P 1'
#
loop_
_entity.id
_entity.type
_entity.pdbx_description
1 polymer ?
#
loop_
_entity_poly.entity_id
_entity_poly.type
_entity_poly.pdbx_seq_one_letter_code
_entity_poly.pdbx_strand_id
1 'polypeptide(L)'
;MVEKIDPTDGAVFRQLRLNHHQTLAQVADEQNSIAFISKFEQGKSNISFSRLSHLLFRINMSVEEFLFIRDLQTGIVPPLKDSEFTYNTLIHRDFEAVLAFQDRFSSEEPTLADYRYLLKQEKIWQQRYAQDHNRQTQFEFITIRIFRLTMIDRVKPPEQPSPFTNVEDAMAQLQALAKPVVSYLYTVEVWNYFELYWFRHLMVALPIETIHNLLPLAIKRSEKYRAFNQIGTLRVKTLFSAFTVFINARQLPDAKKALTTAEQLLYDANDLANSALLLFLRGWYQAVAGQTADGFELCQQAISLEHILDQPRQERWLRYLLKFIHQNIADPESSALFL
;
A
#
# COMPACT_ATOMS: atom_id res chain seq x y z
N MET A 1 16.74 7.50 19.81
CA MET A 1 17.53 8.22 18.79
C MET A 1 18.41 7.19 18.12
N VAL A 2 18.10 6.80 16.89
CA VAL A 2 19.00 5.96 16.09
C VAL A 2 19.96 6.94 15.41
N GLU A 3 21.25 6.87 15.72
CA GLU A 3 22.26 7.66 15.02
C GLU A 3 22.19 7.32 13.53
N LYS A 4 22.02 8.36 12.69
CA LYS A 4 22.05 8.23 11.23
C LYS A 4 23.49 7.98 10.79
N ILE A 5 23.85 6.73 10.67
CA ILE A 5 25.04 6.26 9.99
C ILE A 5 24.50 5.48 8.80
N ASP A 6 25.04 5.65 7.59
CA ASP A 6 24.77 4.75 6.47
C ASP A 6 25.60 3.48 6.71
N PRO A 7 25.09 2.47 7.45
CA PRO A 7 25.93 1.41 7.95
C PRO A 7 25.98 0.32 6.88
N THR A 8 27.18 -0.16 6.57
CA THR A 8 27.29 -1.37 5.74
C THR A 8 26.52 -2.52 6.39
N ASP A 9 26.04 -3.49 5.60
CA ASP A 9 25.38 -4.69 6.14
C ASP A 9 26.21 -5.36 7.25
N GLY A 10 27.55 -5.30 7.14
CA GLY A 10 28.48 -5.78 8.15
C GLY A 10 28.47 -4.96 9.45
N ALA A 11 28.38 -3.64 9.37
CA ALA A 11 28.28 -2.79 10.55
C ALA A 11 26.96 -3.04 11.30
N VAL A 12 25.84 -3.19 10.58
CA VAL A 12 24.54 -3.57 11.16
C VAL A 12 24.63 -4.94 11.82
N PHE A 13 25.18 -5.93 11.12
CA PHE A 13 25.37 -7.27 11.66
C PHE A 13 26.22 -7.27 12.94
N ARG A 14 27.32 -6.52 12.96
CA ARG A 14 28.19 -6.37 14.15
C ARG A 14 27.42 -5.86 15.34
N GLN A 15 26.63 -4.79 15.15
CA GLN A 15 25.82 -4.21 16.21
C GLN A 15 24.84 -5.24 16.76
N LEU A 16 24.12 -5.95 15.89
CA LEU A 16 23.16 -6.97 16.29
C LEU A 16 23.84 -8.13 17.03
N ARG A 17 24.94 -8.68 16.51
CA ARG A 17 25.70 -9.74 17.17
C ARG A 17 26.15 -9.33 18.59
N LEU A 18 26.66 -8.10 18.74
CA LEU A 18 27.10 -7.59 20.05
C LEU A 18 25.93 -7.36 21.00
N ASN A 19 24.78 -6.91 20.51
CA ASN A 19 23.54 -6.78 21.30
C ASN A 19 23.04 -8.15 21.78
N HIS A 20 23.22 -9.21 20.99
CA HIS A 20 22.93 -10.60 21.38
C HIS A 20 24.04 -11.23 22.23
N HIS A 21 25.05 -10.45 22.66
CA HIS A 21 26.18 -10.88 23.50
C HIS A 21 26.98 -12.06 22.92
N GLN A 22 27.01 -12.19 21.60
CA GLN A 22 27.74 -13.27 20.93
C GLN A 22 29.12 -12.80 20.47
N THR A 23 30.14 -13.61 20.70
CA THR A 23 31.50 -13.39 20.19
C THR A 23 31.64 -13.88 18.75
N LEU A 24 32.67 -13.43 18.03
CA LEU A 24 32.96 -13.96 16.69
C LEU A 24 33.21 -15.47 16.70
N ALA A 25 33.84 -16.01 17.76
CA ALA A 25 34.11 -17.43 17.89
C ALA A 25 32.82 -18.26 18.04
N GLN A 26 31.81 -17.73 18.74
CA GLN A 26 30.52 -18.40 18.90
C GLN A 26 29.68 -18.41 17.61
N VAL A 27 29.87 -17.41 16.74
CA VAL A 27 29.11 -17.28 15.48
C VAL A 27 29.83 -17.97 14.31
N ALA A 28 31.16 -18.06 14.35
CA ALA A 28 31.95 -18.68 13.30
C ALA A 28 31.70 -20.18 13.16
N ASP A 29 31.99 -20.69 11.96
CA ASP A 29 32.04 -22.12 11.61
C ASP A 29 32.80 -22.35 10.30
N GLU A 30 32.66 -23.55 9.74
CA GLU A 30 33.22 -23.96 8.45
C GLU A 30 32.77 -23.07 7.29
N GLN A 31 31.55 -22.53 7.33
CA GLN A 31 31.05 -21.64 6.28
C GLN A 31 31.61 -20.22 6.46
N ASN A 32 31.64 -19.72 7.69
CA ASN A 32 32.05 -18.36 8.01
C ASN A 32 33.13 -18.35 9.11
N SER A 33 34.39 -18.23 8.70
CA SER A 33 35.51 -18.13 9.65
C SER A 33 35.48 -16.81 10.43
N ILE A 34 36.09 -16.80 11.62
CA ILE A 34 36.25 -15.59 12.46
C ILE A 34 36.87 -14.44 11.65
N ALA A 35 37.90 -14.74 10.86
CA ALA A 35 38.59 -13.75 10.04
C ALA A 35 37.67 -13.17 8.95
N PHE A 36 36.82 -14.00 8.34
CA PHE A 36 35.84 -13.55 7.37
C PHE A 36 34.78 -12.64 8.01
N ILE A 37 34.16 -13.08 9.11
CA ILE A 37 33.14 -12.30 9.82
C ILE A 37 33.71 -10.95 10.25
N SER A 38 34.93 -10.94 10.83
CA SER A 38 35.60 -9.71 11.24
C SER A 38 35.82 -8.73 10.07
N LYS A 39 36.23 -9.22 8.89
CA LYS A 39 36.38 -8.38 7.70
C LYS A 39 35.03 -7.86 7.20
N PHE A 40 34.00 -8.71 7.17
CA PHE A 40 32.65 -8.32 6.80
C PHE A 40 32.12 -7.21 7.71
N GLU A 41 32.22 -7.38 9.04
CA GLU A 41 31.78 -6.41 10.05
C GLU A 41 32.48 -5.05 9.97
N GLN A 42 33.66 -5.00 9.36
CA GLN A 42 34.44 -3.78 9.14
C GLN A 42 34.19 -3.16 7.75
N GLY A 43 33.28 -3.72 6.94
CA GLY A 43 33.05 -3.31 5.56
C GLY A 43 34.21 -3.63 4.61
N LYS A 44 35.14 -4.52 5.02
CA LYS A 44 36.34 -4.90 4.23
C LYS A 44 36.11 -6.13 3.34
N SER A 45 34.93 -6.75 3.42
CA SER A 45 34.55 -7.88 2.58
C SER A 45 33.07 -7.80 2.28
N ASN A 46 32.71 -8.06 1.03
CA ASN A 46 31.32 -8.38 0.66
C ASN A 46 30.98 -9.79 1.16
N ILE A 47 29.69 -10.05 1.30
CA ILE A 47 29.13 -11.35 1.70
C ILE A 47 28.09 -11.79 0.68
N SER A 48 27.98 -13.09 0.40
CA SER A 48 26.87 -13.62 -0.39
C SER A 48 25.62 -13.73 0.47
N PHE A 49 24.44 -13.69 -0.15
CA PHE A 49 23.17 -13.84 0.56
C PHE A 49 23.10 -15.14 1.39
N SER A 50 23.52 -16.28 0.83
CA SER A 50 23.57 -17.57 1.54
C SER A 50 24.37 -17.50 2.84
N ARG A 51 25.55 -16.86 2.82
CA ARG A 51 26.40 -16.70 4.00
C ARG A 51 25.81 -15.71 5.01
N LEU A 52 25.20 -14.62 4.54
CA LEU A 52 24.53 -13.65 5.40
C LEU A 52 23.34 -14.30 6.11
N SER A 53 22.46 -14.98 5.38
CA SER A 53 21.30 -15.68 5.96
C SER A 53 21.73 -16.70 7.01
N HIS A 54 22.83 -17.42 6.75
CA HIS A 54 23.42 -18.33 7.73
C HIS A 54 23.94 -17.61 8.98
N LEU A 55 24.65 -16.50 8.82
CA LEU A 55 25.10 -15.69 9.96
C LEU A 55 23.95 -15.11 10.77
N LEU A 56 22.88 -14.64 10.11
CA LEU A 56 21.67 -14.14 10.77
C LEU A 56 20.99 -15.25 11.58
N PHE A 57 20.87 -16.44 11.01
CA PHE A 57 20.37 -17.62 11.74
C PHE A 57 21.22 -17.92 12.99
N ARG A 58 22.55 -17.85 12.89
CA ARG A 58 23.47 -18.09 14.03
C ARG A 58 23.32 -17.08 15.16
N ILE A 59 22.82 -15.88 14.88
CA ILE A 59 22.53 -14.85 15.88
C ILE A 59 21.05 -14.78 16.28
N ASN A 60 20.22 -15.72 15.84
CA ASN A 60 18.77 -15.75 16.05
C ASN A 60 18.04 -14.51 15.52
N MET A 61 18.43 -14.05 14.33
CA MET A 61 17.84 -12.91 13.63
C MET A 61 17.24 -13.37 12.30
N SER A 62 16.03 -12.93 11.99
CA SER A 62 15.44 -13.18 10.66
C SER A 62 16.04 -12.25 9.60
N VAL A 63 15.90 -12.59 8.32
CA VAL A 63 16.33 -11.71 7.23
C VAL A 63 15.47 -10.44 7.19
N GLU A 64 14.17 -10.57 7.44
CA GLU A 64 13.20 -9.49 7.47
C GLU A 64 13.50 -8.48 8.58
N GLU A 65 13.78 -8.94 9.80
CA GLU A 65 14.17 -8.08 10.92
C GLU A 65 15.48 -7.35 10.62
N PHE A 66 16.47 -8.06 10.06
CA PHE A 66 17.74 -7.46 9.67
C PHE A 66 17.55 -6.33 8.65
N LEU A 67 16.77 -6.58 7.58
CA LEU A 67 16.51 -5.57 6.54
C LEU A 67 15.75 -4.37 7.11
N PHE A 68 14.75 -4.60 7.96
CA PHE A 68 14.03 -3.53 8.65
C PHE A 68 14.95 -2.66 9.50
N ILE A 69 15.82 -3.27 10.32
CA ILE A 69 16.76 -2.55 11.19
C ILE A 69 17.81 -1.79 10.38
N ARG A 70 18.38 -2.43 9.35
CA ARG A 70 19.34 -1.78 8.45
C ARG A 70 18.72 -0.53 7.82
N ASP A 71 17.52 -0.68 7.28
CA ASP A 71 16.81 0.42 6.65
C ASP A 71 16.60 1.54 7.68
N LEU A 72 16.05 1.26 8.87
CA LEU A 72 15.91 2.24 9.97
C LEU A 72 17.20 3.03 10.25
N GLN A 73 18.36 2.36 10.27
CA GLN A 73 19.65 2.98 10.59
C GLN A 73 20.18 3.89 9.48
N THR A 74 19.93 3.55 8.21
CA THR A 74 20.24 4.43 7.05
C THR A 74 19.37 5.70 7.01
N GLY A 75 18.58 5.95 8.07
CA GLY A 75 17.64 7.04 8.15
C GLY A 75 16.36 6.77 7.37
N ILE A 76 16.19 5.54 6.87
CA ILE A 76 14.98 4.72 6.67
C ILE A 76 13.74 4.94 7.55
N VAL A 77 13.23 6.17 7.74
CA VAL A 77 12.13 6.48 8.68
C VAL A 77 11.05 5.40 8.52
N PRO A 78 10.65 4.72 9.62
CA PRO A 78 9.59 3.73 9.53
C PRO A 78 8.34 4.39 8.92
N PRO A 79 7.38 3.62 8.38
CA PRO A 79 6.05 4.18 8.11
C PRO A 79 5.68 5.06 9.30
N LEU A 80 5.18 6.28 9.02
CA LEU A 80 4.70 7.21 10.06
C LEU A 80 3.97 6.38 11.13
N LYS A 81 4.03 6.77 12.41
CA LYS A 81 3.34 6.04 13.50
C LYS A 81 1.86 5.75 13.16
N ASP A 82 1.33 6.53 12.21
CA ASP A 82 0.00 6.49 11.63
C ASP A 82 -0.02 6.07 10.12
N SER A 83 0.93 5.32 9.59
CA SER A 83 0.86 4.85 8.20
C SER A 83 0.28 3.44 8.13
N GLU A 84 -0.71 3.22 7.26
CA GLU A 84 -1.24 1.88 6.96
C GLU A 84 -0.26 1.02 6.13
N PHE A 85 0.83 1.62 5.65
CA PHE A 85 1.83 0.91 4.85
C PHE A 85 2.63 -0.04 5.75
N THR A 86 2.51 -1.33 5.46
CA THR A 86 3.36 -2.37 6.06
C THR A 86 4.74 -2.29 5.41
N TYR A 87 5.81 -2.31 6.20
CA TYR A 87 7.17 -2.30 5.67
C TYR A 87 7.32 -3.40 4.61
N ASN A 88 7.71 -2.96 3.41
CA ASN A 88 7.98 -3.82 2.28
C ASN A 88 9.19 -3.26 1.53
N THR A 89 10.14 -4.14 1.24
CA THR A 89 11.39 -3.81 0.54
C THR A 89 11.21 -3.57 -0.95
N LEU A 90 10.03 -3.85 -1.52
CA LEU A 90 9.76 -3.68 -2.95
C LEU A 90 9.48 -2.24 -3.36
N ILE A 91 8.96 -1.40 -2.47
CA ILE A 91 8.55 -0.04 -2.80
C ILE A 91 9.68 0.93 -2.50
N HIS A 92 10.00 1.83 -3.44
CA HIS A 92 11.00 2.84 -3.18
C HIS A 92 10.54 3.77 -2.07
N ARG A 93 11.39 3.99 -1.10
CA ARG A 93 11.04 4.80 0.06
C ARG A 93 10.67 6.25 -0.29
N ASP A 94 11.36 6.87 -1.25
CA ASP A 94 11.00 8.22 -1.67
C ASP A 94 9.59 8.26 -2.28
N PHE A 95 9.15 7.14 -2.88
CA PHE A 95 7.77 6.97 -3.34
C PHE A 95 6.79 6.74 -2.17
N GLU A 96 7.15 5.99 -1.12
CA GLU A 96 6.34 5.89 0.11
C GLU A 96 6.00 7.28 0.71
N ALA A 97 6.96 8.21 0.69
CA ALA A 97 6.71 9.59 1.13
C ALA A 97 5.68 10.32 0.24
N VAL A 98 5.68 10.05 -1.07
CA VAL A 98 4.67 10.57 -1.99
C VAL A 98 3.31 9.97 -1.71
N LEU A 99 3.24 8.66 -1.45
CA LEU A 99 1.98 7.98 -1.11
C LEU A 99 1.36 8.51 0.18
N ALA A 100 2.17 8.67 1.24
CA ALA A 100 1.71 9.25 2.50
C ALA A 100 1.22 10.70 2.31
N PHE A 101 1.89 11.46 1.44
CA PHE A 101 1.45 12.80 1.08
C PHE A 101 0.14 12.81 0.28
N GLN A 102 -0.04 11.85 -0.66
CA GLN A 102 -1.28 11.66 -1.40
C GLN A 102 -2.44 11.29 -0.47
N ASP A 103 -2.21 10.36 0.48
CA ASP A 103 -3.22 9.85 1.41
C ASP A 103 -3.84 10.95 2.28
N ARG A 104 -3.06 11.99 2.63
CA ARG A 104 -3.58 13.15 3.38
C ARG A 104 -4.79 13.80 2.71
N PHE A 105 -4.79 13.85 1.38
CA PHE A 105 -5.87 14.49 0.60
C PHE A 105 -7.12 13.62 0.43
N SER A 106 -7.17 12.48 1.14
CA SER A 106 -8.42 11.73 1.35
C SER A 106 -9.37 12.44 2.31
N SER A 107 -8.85 13.33 3.16
CA SER A 107 -9.60 14.02 4.23
C SER A 107 -9.39 15.54 4.27
N GLU A 108 -8.46 16.06 3.47
CA GLU A 108 -8.09 17.49 3.42
C GLU A 108 -8.09 17.98 1.96
N GLU A 109 -8.43 19.25 1.74
CA GLU A 109 -8.31 19.88 0.41
C GLU A 109 -6.86 20.31 0.13
N PRO A 110 -6.29 20.02 -1.06
CA PRO A 110 -4.93 20.39 -1.39
C PRO A 110 -4.78 21.89 -1.66
N THR A 111 -3.63 22.45 -1.29
CA THR A 111 -3.29 23.87 -1.52
C THR A 111 -2.28 24.06 -2.66
N LEU A 112 -2.09 25.31 -3.10
CA LEU A 112 -1.03 25.65 -4.05
C LEU A 112 0.38 25.35 -3.52
N ALA A 113 0.60 25.47 -2.21
CA ALA A 113 1.87 25.13 -1.58
C ALA A 113 2.14 23.61 -1.67
N ASP A 114 1.09 22.80 -1.50
CA ASP A 114 1.16 21.35 -1.63
C ASP A 114 1.49 20.91 -3.05
N TYR A 115 0.87 21.55 -4.05
CA TYR A 115 1.20 21.30 -5.45
C TYR A 115 2.68 21.63 -5.76
N ARG A 116 3.19 22.76 -5.28
CA ARG A 116 4.60 23.13 -5.45
C ARG A 116 5.54 22.15 -4.73
N TYR A 117 5.14 21.65 -3.57
CA TYR A 117 5.87 20.61 -2.86
C TYR A 117 5.94 19.30 -3.68
N LEU A 118 4.81 18.85 -4.24
CA LEU A 118 4.75 17.66 -5.10
C LEU A 118 5.73 17.76 -6.27
N LEU A 119 5.75 18.89 -7.00
CA LEU A 119 6.67 19.09 -8.13
C LEU A 119 8.15 19.01 -7.72
N LYS A 120 8.49 19.50 -6.52
CA LYS A 120 9.84 19.39 -5.98
C LYS A 120 10.20 17.93 -5.68
N GLN A 121 9.29 17.16 -5.07
CA GLN A 121 9.52 15.75 -4.76
C GLN A 121 9.60 14.89 -6.03
N GLU A 122 8.72 15.13 -7.01
CA GLU A 122 8.74 14.47 -8.31
C GLU A 122 10.12 14.61 -8.98
N LYS A 123 10.70 15.81 -8.97
CA LYS A 123 12.05 16.06 -9.52
C LYS A 123 13.16 15.31 -8.78
N ILE A 124 13.10 15.27 -7.45
CA ILE A 124 14.09 14.55 -6.62
C ILE A 124 14.04 13.06 -6.94
N TRP A 125 12.83 12.49 -6.97
CA TRP A 125 12.62 11.09 -7.27
C TRP A 125 13.05 10.74 -8.71
N GLN A 126 12.68 11.58 -9.69
CA GLN A 126 13.16 11.47 -11.08
C GLN A 126 14.69 11.41 -11.19
N GLN A 127 15.39 12.27 -10.46
CA GLN A 127 16.85 12.31 -10.47
C GLN A 127 17.47 11.08 -9.82
N ARG A 128 16.93 10.65 -8.67
CA ARG A 128 17.47 9.52 -7.92
C ARG A 128 17.38 8.20 -8.67
N TYR A 129 16.28 8.01 -9.39
CA TYR A 129 15.98 6.77 -10.12
C TYR A 129 16.11 6.95 -11.64
N ALA A 130 16.83 7.98 -12.11
CA ALA A 130 16.99 8.29 -13.54
C ALA A 130 17.60 7.13 -14.36
N GLN A 131 18.39 6.27 -13.72
CA GLN A 131 19.00 5.10 -14.35
C GLN A 131 18.26 3.80 -14.07
N ASP A 132 17.25 3.82 -13.21
CA ASP A 132 16.44 2.65 -12.89
C ASP A 132 15.23 2.57 -13.82
N HIS A 133 15.26 1.57 -14.69
CA HIS A 133 14.23 1.34 -15.70
C HIS A 133 13.42 0.07 -15.39
N ASN A 134 13.44 -0.38 -14.14
CA ASN A 134 12.65 -1.54 -13.75
C ASN A 134 11.14 -1.21 -13.71
N ARG A 135 10.33 -2.26 -13.61
CA ARG A 135 8.87 -2.16 -13.62
C ARG A 135 8.30 -1.44 -12.40
N GLN A 136 8.91 -1.60 -11.23
CA GLN A 136 8.50 -0.88 -10.01
C GLN A 136 8.59 0.62 -10.27
N THR A 137 9.75 1.10 -10.69
CA THR A 137 10.01 2.51 -10.98
C THR A 137 9.06 3.03 -12.06
N GLN A 138 8.79 2.24 -13.11
CA GLN A 138 7.79 2.61 -14.11
C GLN A 138 6.39 2.81 -13.52
N PHE A 139 5.94 1.93 -12.62
CA PHE A 139 4.60 1.99 -12.03
C PHE A 139 4.47 3.12 -11.00
N GLU A 140 5.55 3.40 -10.26
CA GLU A 140 5.66 4.59 -9.39
C GLU A 140 5.56 5.88 -10.22
N PHE A 141 6.19 5.94 -11.40
CA PHE A 141 6.11 7.08 -12.32
C PHE A 141 4.69 7.30 -12.82
N ILE A 142 4.00 6.21 -13.18
CA ILE A 142 2.60 6.28 -13.60
C ILE A 142 1.74 6.85 -12.47
N THR A 143 1.94 6.38 -11.24
CA THR A 143 1.21 6.86 -10.06
C THR A 143 1.45 8.34 -9.81
N ILE A 144 2.71 8.79 -9.80
CA ILE A 144 3.05 10.21 -9.58
C ILE A 144 2.42 11.09 -10.66
N ARG A 145 2.42 10.63 -11.91
CA ARG A 145 1.78 11.35 -13.01
C ARG A 145 0.27 11.46 -12.83
N ILE A 146 -0.40 10.36 -12.47
CA ILE A 146 -1.84 10.35 -12.14
C ILE A 146 -2.13 11.33 -11.00
N PHE A 147 -1.36 11.25 -9.91
CA PHE A 147 -1.52 12.12 -8.77
C PHE A 147 -1.28 13.59 -9.12
N ARG A 148 -0.28 13.90 -9.95
CA ARG A 148 -0.04 15.25 -10.45
C ARG A 148 -1.22 15.79 -11.25
N LEU A 149 -1.79 15.01 -12.16
CA LEU A 149 -2.93 15.46 -12.98
C LEU A 149 -4.16 15.76 -12.10
N THR A 150 -4.46 14.88 -11.15
CA THR A 150 -5.57 15.09 -10.20
C THR A 150 -5.32 16.29 -9.28
N MET A 151 -4.07 16.54 -8.87
CA MET A 151 -3.69 17.72 -8.10
C MET A 151 -3.89 19.02 -8.88
N ILE A 152 -3.55 19.06 -10.18
CA ILE A 152 -3.77 20.26 -11.00
C ILE A 152 -5.27 20.58 -11.07
N ASP A 153 -6.11 19.58 -11.28
CA ASP A 153 -7.56 19.76 -11.36
C ASP A 153 -8.19 20.23 -10.03
N ARG A 154 -7.71 19.69 -8.90
CA ARG A 154 -8.20 20.09 -7.57
C ARG A 154 -7.67 21.45 -7.11
N VAL A 155 -6.39 21.75 -7.33
CA VAL A 155 -5.74 22.98 -6.86
C VAL A 155 -5.97 24.16 -7.80
N LYS A 156 -6.10 23.91 -9.11
CA LYS A 156 -6.24 24.91 -10.17
C LYS A 156 -5.14 25.99 -10.12
N PRO A 157 -3.85 25.60 -10.21
CA PRO A 157 -2.73 26.52 -10.14
C PRO A 157 -2.81 27.61 -11.23
N PRO A 158 -2.54 28.90 -10.93
CA PRO A 158 -2.74 29.99 -11.90
C PRO A 158 -1.90 29.87 -13.18
N GLU A 159 -0.74 29.23 -13.08
CA GLU A 159 0.23 29.08 -14.18
C GLU A 159 -0.08 27.88 -15.09
N GLN A 160 -1.06 27.04 -14.73
CA GLN A 160 -1.31 25.80 -15.44
C GLN A 160 -2.82 25.50 -15.52
N PRO A 161 -3.41 25.47 -16.73
CA PRO A 161 -4.83 25.16 -16.89
C PRO A 161 -5.12 23.71 -16.44
N SER A 162 -6.41 23.42 -16.18
CA SER A 162 -6.82 22.05 -15.88
C SER A 162 -6.37 21.12 -17.02
N PRO A 163 -5.80 19.94 -16.69
CA PRO A 163 -5.41 18.97 -17.71
C PRO A 163 -6.61 18.30 -18.38
N PHE A 164 -7.81 18.49 -17.82
CA PHE A 164 -9.03 17.84 -18.24
C PHE A 164 -10.03 18.85 -18.78
N THR A 165 -10.67 18.49 -19.89
CA THR A 165 -11.75 19.28 -20.49
C THR A 165 -13.11 18.93 -19.89
N ASN A 166 -13.30 17.67 -19.50
CA ASN A 166 -14.47 17.14 -18.82
C ASN A 166 -14.11 15.81 -18.12
N VAL A 167 -15.09 15.19 -17.45
CA VAL A 167 -14.89 13.94 -16.71
C VAL A 167 -14.50 12.77 -17.63
N GLU A 168 -15.06 12.68 -18.83
CA GLU A 168 -14.77 11.62 -19.79
C GLU A 168 -13.31 11.68 -20.27
N ASP A 169 -12.84 12.88 -20.62
CA ASP A 169 -11.44 13.15 -20.97
C ASP A 169 -10.49 12.84 -19.80
N ALA A 170 -10.86 13.23 -18.57
CA ALA A 170 -10.10 12.87 -17.39
C ALA A 170 -9.94 11.35 -17.26
N MET A 171 -11.04 10.60 -17.34
CA MET A 171 -11.00 9.15 -17.26
C MET A 171 -10.17 8.53 -18.38
N ALA A 172 -10.32 9.00 -19.63
CA ALA A 172 -9.56 8.49 -20.76
C ALA A 172 -8.04 8.71 -20.59
N GLN A 173 -7.62 9.89 -20.13
CA GLN A 173 -6.21 10.19 -19.89
C GLN A 173 -5.62 9.35 -18.75
N LEU A 174 -6.35 9.19 -17.63
CA LEU A 174 -5.91 8.35 -16.51
C LEU A 174 -5.78 6.88 -16.91
N GLN A 175 -6.75 6.36 -17.67
CA GLN A 175 -6.73 4.99 -18.20
C GLN A 175 -5.57 4.76 -19.17
N ALA A 176 -5.26 5.75 -20.02
CA ALA A 176 -4.13 5.68 -20.94
C ALA A 176 -2.79 5.56 -20.18
N LEU A 177 -2.64 6.27 -19.06
CA LEU A 177 -1.46 6.15 -18.20
C LEU A 177 -1.35 4.80 -17.51
N ALA A 178 -2.48 4.21 -17.09
CA ALA A 178 -2.51 2.92 -16.41
C ALA A 178 -2.38 1.70 -17.35
N LYS A 179 -2.53 1.89 -18.67
CA LYS A 179 -2.48 0.82 -19.68
C LYS A 179 -1.26 -0.12 -19.56
N PRO A 180 -0.02 0.34 -19.32
CA PRO A 180 1.13 -0.56 -19.15
C PRO A 180 0.98 -1.51 -17.97
N VAL A 181 0.36 -1.05 -16.87
CA VAL A 181 0.08 -1.87 -15.69
C VAL A 181 -0.96 -2.94 -16.03
N VAL A 182 -2.06 -2.56 -16.67
CA VAL A 182 -3.11 -3.50 -17.09
C VAL A 182 -2.55 -4.57 -18.02
N SER A 183 -1.80 -4.18 -19.05
CA SER A 183 -1.17 -5.12 -19.98
C SER A 183 -0.30 -6.13 -19.25
N TYR A 184 0.50 -5.69 -18.28
CA TYR A 184 1.31 -6.58 -17.46
C TYR A 184 0.47 -7.53 -16.60
N LEU A 185 -0.54 -7.01 -15.89
CA LEU A 185 -1.37 -7.82 -14.98
C LEU A 185 -2.09 -8.98 -15.69
N TYR A 186 -2.50 -8.78 -16.96
CA TYR A 186 -3.09 -9.86 -17.75
C TYR A 186 -2.10 -10.98 -18.10
N THR A 187 -0.81 -10.67 -18.32
CA THR A 187 0.21 -11.67 -18.70
C THR A 187 0.73 -12.49 -17.54
N VAL A 188 0.67 -11.97 -16.31
CA VAL A 188 1.25 -12.66 -15.14
C VAL A 188 0.33 -13.77 -14.63
N GLU A 189 0.83 -15.00 -14.59
CA GLU A 189 0.06 -16.18 -14.16
C GLU A 189 -0.02 -16.37 -12.64
N VAL A 190 0.97 -15.87 -11.89
CA VAL A 190 1.03 -15.97 -10.42
C VAL A 190 1.22 -14.58 -9.84
N TRP A 191 0.28 -14.15 -9.01
CA TRP A 191 0.28 -12.81 -8.43
C TRP A 191 0.85 -12.85 -7.02
N ASN A 192 1.89 -12.05 -6.79
CA ASN A 192 2.48 -11.85 -5.48
C ASN A 192 2.06 -10.48 -4.92
N TYR A 193 2.76 -10.01 -3.88
CA TYR A 193 2.56 -8.68 -3.33
C TYR A 193 2.57 -7.60 -4.42
N PHE A 194 3.54 -7.64 -5.34
CA PHE A 194 3.72 -6.62 -6.37
C PHE A 194 2.46 -6.45 -7.24
N GLU A 195 1.93 -7.53 -7.81
CA GLU A 195 0.75 -7.45 -8.69
C GLU A 195 -0.50 -7.00 -7.93
N LEU A 196 -0.74 -7.56 -6.73
CA LEU A 196 -1.88 -7.18 -5.90
C LEU A 196 -1.82 -5.72 -5.48
N TYR A 197 -0.64 -5.26 -5.05
CA TYR A 197 -0.40 -3.89 -4.64
C TYR A 197 -0.70 -2.92 -5.77
N TRP A 198 -0.11 -3.14 -6.96
CA TRP A 198 -0.28 -2.23 -8.08
C TRP A 198 -1.66 -2.29 -8.71
N PHE A 199 -2.28 -3.47 -8.78
CA PHE A 199 -3.67 -3.58 -9.21
C PHE A 199 -4.60 -2.81 -8.29
N ARG A 200 -4.43 -2.96 -6.96
CA ARG A 200 -5.21 -2.22 -5.96
C ARG A 200 -4.98 -0.72 -6.06
N HIS A 201 -3.71 -0.30 -6.03
CA HIS A 201 -3.34 1.10 -5.97
C HIS A 201 -3.82 1.90 -7.19
N LEU A 202 -3.71 1.32 -8.38
CA LEU A 202 -4.11 1.98 -9.63
C LEU A 202 -5.56 1.68 -10.03
N MET A 203 -6.32 0.95 -9.21
CA MET A 203 -7.67 0.50 -9.55
C MET A 203 -8.60 1.67 -9.92
N VAL A 204 -8.48 2.80 -9.23
CA VAL A 204 -9.27 4.03 -9.48
C VAL A 204 -9.06 4.60 -10.89
N ALA A 205 -7.92 4.32 -11.53
CA ALA A 205 -7.60 4.77 -12.88
C ALA A 205 -7.95 3.73 -13.96
N LEU A 206 -8.57 2.60 -13.61
CA LEU A 206 -8.90 1.53 -14.54
C LEU A 206 -10.37 1.60 -15.00
N PRO A 207 -10.69 1.17 -16.24
CA PRO A 207 -12.07 0.97 -16.64
C PRO A 207 -12.76 -0.07 -15.75
N ILE A 208 -14.03 0.15 -15.40
CA ILE A 208 -14.83 -0.77 -14.57
C ILE A 208 -14.79 -2.20 -15.11
N GLU A 209 -14.96 -2.37 -16.42
CA GLU A 209 -14.87 -3.67 -17.10
C GLU A 209 -13.50 -4.35 -16.91
N THR A 210 -12.42 -3.57 -16.89
CA THR A 210 -11.08 -4.10 -16.64
C THR A 210 -10.98 -4.64 -15.20
N ILE A 211 -11.55 -3.91 -14.23
CA ILE A 211 -11.56 -4.32 -12.83
C ILE A 211 -12.42 -5.58 -12.66
N HIS A 212 -13.61 -5.62 -13.26
CA HIS A 212 -14.50 -6.79 -13.28
C HIS A 212 -13.77 -8.05 -13.75
N ASN A 213 -12.97 -7.93 -14.81
CA ASN A 213 -12.22 -9.05 -15.39
C ASN A 213 -10.96 -9.42 -14.60
N LEU A 214 -10.19 -8.44 -14.10
CA LEU A 214 -8.95 -8.69 -13.37
C LEU A 214 -9.18 -9.14 -11.93
N LEU A 215 -10.23 -8.69 -11.25
CA LEU A 215 -10.48 -9.03 -9.84
C LEU A 215 -10.52 -10.55 -9.56
N PRO A 216 -11.32 -11.37 -10.28
CA PRO A 216 -11.31 -12.82 -10.06
C PRO A 216 -9.96 -13.46 -10.40
N LEU A 217 -9.24 -12.91 -11.40
CA LEU A 217 -7.88 -13.37 -11.71
C LEU A 217 -6.90 -13.04 -10.58
N ALA A 218 -6.98 -11.84 -10.00
CA ALA A 218 -6.15 -11.43 -8.87
C ALA A 218 -6.31 -12.37 -7.68
N ILE A 219 -7.56 -12.72 -7.32
CA ILE A 219 -7.84 -13.64 -6.21
C ILE A 219 -7.39 -15.06 -6.52
N LYS A 220 -7.59 -15.54 -7.75
CA LYS A 220 -7.17 -16.88 -8.16
C LYS A 220 -5.65 -17.03 -8.25
N ARG A 221 -4.98 -16.06 -8.89
CA ARG A 221 -3.54 -16.11 -9.18
C ARG A 221 -2.66 -15.85 -7.96
N SER A 222 -3.22 -15.28 -6.89
CA SER A 222 -2.54 -15.08 -5.60
C SER A 222 -2.78 -16.18 -4.57
N GLU A 223 -3.62 -17.17 -4.88
CA GLU A 223 -4.02 -18.23 -3.94
C GLU A 223 -2.83 -19.03 -3.41
N LYS A 224 -1.84 -19.32 -4.27
CA LYS A 224 -0.68 -20.16 -3.94
C LYS A 224 0.11 -19.68 -2.72
N TYR A 225 0.20 -18.36 -2.53
CA TYR A 225 1.02 -17.75 -1.48
C TYR A 225 0.20 -17.01 -0.44
N ARG A 226 -1.09 -17.33 -0.32
CA ARG A 226 -2.01 -16.69 0.63
C ARG A 226 -1.57 -16.76 2.09
N ALA A 227 -0.82 -17.79 2.46
CA ALA A 227 -0.32 -17.99 3.82
C ALA A 227 0.80 -17.00 4.19
N PHE A 228 1.43 -16.36 3.20
CA PHE A 228 2.30 -15.23 3.46
C PHE A 228 1.43 -14.03 3.83
N ASN A 229 1.48 -13.59 5.09
CA ASN A 229 0.53 -12.66 5.69
C ASN A 229 0.28 -11.41 4.82
N GLN A 230 1.34 -10.82 4.24
CA GLN A 230 1.20 -9.64 3.39
C GLN A 230 0.33 -9.89 2.14
N ILE A 231 0.43 -11.09 1.54
CA ILE A 231 -0.41 -11.48 0.41
C ILE A 231 -1.85 -11.74 0.88
N GLY A 232 -2.03 -12.48 1.99
CA GLY A 232 -3.35 -12.73 2.56
C GLY A 232 -4.13 -11.44 2.82
N THR A 233 -3.51 -10.49 3.53
CA THR A 233 -4.09 -9.17 3.81
C THR A 233 -4.37 -8.37 2.54
N LEU A 234 -3.45 -8.35 1.58
CA LEU A 234 -3.66 -7.61 0.34
C LEU A 234 -4.83 -8.16 -0.47
N ARG A 235 -5.09 -9.48 -0.48
CA ARG A 235 -6.24 -10.05 -1.19
C ARG A 235 -7.57 -9.49 -0.67
N VAL A 236 -7.71 -9.37 0.65
CA VAL A 236 -8.90 -8.79 1.29
C VAL A 236 -8.98 -7.29 0.97
N LYS A 237 -7.88 -6.55 1.15
CA LYS A 237 -7.85 -5.11 0.84
C LYS A 237 -8.15 -4.82 -0.64
N THR A 238 -7.71 -5.66 -1.57
CA THR A 238 -8.04 -5.54 -3.01
C THR A 238 -9.54 -5.72 -3.26
N LEU A 239 -10.21 -6.65 -2.55
CA LEU A 239 -11.65 -6.82 -2.65
C LEU A 239 -12.42 -5.60 -2.11
N PHE A 240 -11.94 -4.99 -1.02
CA PHE A 240 -12.53 -3.77 -0.49
C PHE A 240 -12.36 -2.59 -1.44
N SER A 241 -11.18 -2.40 -2.02
CA SER A 241 -10.95 -1.38 -3.05
C SER A 241 -11.87 -1.60 -4.26
N ALA A 242 -11.99 -2.83 -4.75
CA ALA A 242 -12.89 -3.15 -5.86
C ALA A 242 -14.36 -2.90 -5.51
N PHE A 243 -14.79 -3.28 -4.31
CA PHE A 243 -16.11 -2.96 -3.80
C PHE A 243 -16.39 -1.45 -3.88
N THR A 244 -15.45 -0.61 -3.43
CA THR A 244 -15.64 0.85 -3.48
C THR A 244 -15.77 1.40 -4.90
N VAL A 245 -15.00 0.87 -5.85
CA VAL A 245 -15.15 1.27 -7.26
C VAL A 245 -16.54 0.88 -7.77
N PHE A 246 -16.96 -0.36 -7.54
CA PHE A 246 -18.25 -0.85 -8.04
C PHE A 246 -19.45 -0.15 -7.39
N ILE A 247 -19.42 0.11 -6.08
CA ILE A 247 -20.55 0.72 -5.39
C ILE A 247 -20.73 2.20 -5.76
N ASN A 248 -19.63 2.95 -5.96
CA ASN A 248 -19.68 4.31 -6.49
C ASN A 248 -20.26 4.33 -7.91
N ALA A 249 -19.85 3.38 -8.75
CA ALA A 249 -20.38 3.23 -10.11
C ALA A 249 -21.77 2.57 -10.18
N ARG A 250 -22.43 2.32 -9.04
CA ARG A 250 -23.73 1.65 -8.92
C ARG A 250 -23.81 0.26 -9.56
N GLN A 251 -22.66 -0.41 -9.72
CA GLN A 251 -22.56 -1.81 -10.16
C GLN A 251 -22.86 -2.75 -9.00
N LEU A 252 -24.13 -2.77 -8.54
CA LEU A 252 -24.55 -3.53 -7.36
C LEU A 252 -24.23 -5.03 -7.41
N PRO A 253 -24.36 -5.73 -8.56
CA PRO A 253 -24.00 -7.15 -8.63
C PRO A 253 -22.52 -7.41 -8.33
N ASP A 254 -21.63 -6.59 -8.89
CA ASP A 254 -20.18 -6.74 -8.73
C ASP A 254 -19.72 -6.30 -7.34
N ALA A 255 -20.28 -5.21 -6.81
CA ALA A 255 -20.06 -4.78 -5.43
C ALA A 255 -20.43 -5.90 -4.44
N LYS A 256 -21.60 -6.53 -4.62
CA LYS A 256 -22.03 -7.65 -3.78
C LYS A 256 -21.07 -8.84 -3.88
N LYS A 257 -20.66 -9.20 -5.09
CA LYS A 257 -19.73 -10.32 -5.34
C LYS A 257 -18.38 -10.10 -4.66
N ALA A 258 -17.86 -8.87 -4.69
CA ALA A 258 -16.63 -8.51 -3.99
C ALA A 258 -16.77 -8.71 -2.47
N LEU A 259 -17.87 -8.24 -1.86
CA LEU A 259 -18.12 -8.41 -0.42
C LEU A 259 -18.31 -9.87 -0.02
N THR A 260 -19.06 -10.65 -0.79
CA THR A 260 -19.24 -12.10 -0.53
C THR A 260 -17.91 -12.85 -0.62
N THR A 261 -17.05 -12.49 -1.57
CA THR A 261 -15.71 -13.09 -1.65
C THR A 261 -14.87 -12.70 -0.44
N ALA A 262 -14.91 -11.43 -0.01
CA ALA A 262 -14.18 -10.97 1.16
C ALA A 262 -14.66 -11.66 2.45
N GLU A 263 -15.97 -11.85 2.60
CA GLU A 263 -16.58 -12.63 3.68
C GLU A 263 -16.04 -14.06 3.74
N GLN A 264 -15.96 -14.74 2.59
CA GLN A 264 -15.43 -16.10 2.54
C GLN A 264 -13.96 -16.17 2.96
N LEU A 265 -13.16 -15.16 2.61
CA LEU A 265 -11.75 -15.09 2.99
C LEU A 265 -11.54 -14.75 4.47
N LEU A 266 -12.46 -13.98 5.08
CA LEU A 266 -12.37 -13.54 6.47
C LEU A 266 -13.05 -14.48 7.47
N TYR A 267 -13.89 -15.41 6.99
CA TYR A 267 -14.52 -16.40 7.85
C TYR A 267 -13.48 -17.24 8.61
N ASP A 268 -13.52 -17.16 9.94
CA ASP A 268 -12.58 -17.84 10.85
C ASP A 268 -11.09 -17.50 10.62
N ALA A 269 -10.80 -16.34 10.00
CA ALA A 269 -9.43 -15.90 9.70
C ALA A 269 -8.72 -15.24 10.91
N ASN A 270 -9.43 -15.01 12.01
CA ASN A 270 -8.96 -14.26 13.18
C ASN A 270 -8.42 -12.85 12.83
N ASP A 271 -9.01 -12.22 11.81
CA ASP A 271 -8.68 -10.86 11.35
C ASP A 271 -9.80 -9.89 11.72
N LEU A 272 -9.77 -9.40 12.97
CA LEU A 272 -10.81 -8.53 13.51
C LEU A 272 -10.88 -7.17 12.80
N ALA A 273 -9.72 -6.61 12.41
CA ALA A 273 -9.67 -5.29 11.77
C ALA A 273 -10.37 -5.30 10.41
N ASN A 274 -10.05 -6.27 9.53
CA ASN A 274 -10.73 -6.37 8.25
C ASN A 274 -12.18 -6.86 8.40
N SER A 275 -12.50 -7.63 9.44
CA SER A 275 -13.88 -8.05 9.72
C SER A 275 -14.77 -6.86 10.16
N ALA A 276 -14.24 -5.96 10.97
CA ALA A 276 -14.93 -4.72 11.35
C ALA A 276 -15.19 -3.82 10.13
N LEU A 277 -14.19 -3.67 9.26
CA LEU A 277 -14.36 -2.94 8.00
C LEU A 277 -15.37 -3.63 7.08
N LEU A 278 -15.35 -4.97 6.95
CA LEU A 278 -16.34 -5.72 6.18
C LEU A 278 -17.77 -5.45 6.66
N LEU A 279 -17.99 -5.37 7.98
CA LEU A 279 -19.29 -5.00 8.55
C LEU A 279 -19.74 -3.61 8.09
N PHE A 280 -18.83 -2.64 8.14
CA PHE A 280 -19.10 -1.28 7.64
C PHE A 280 -19.44 -1.28 6.14
N LEU A 281 -18.66 -1.99 5.31
CA LEU A 281 -18.87 -2.04 3.86
C LEU A 281 -20.18 -2.75 3.47
N ARG A 282 -20.63 -3.74 4.27
CA ARG A 282 -21.98 -4.32 4.12
C ARG A 282 -23.07 -3.30 4.39
N GLY A 283 -22.89 -2.49 5.44
CA GLY A 283 -23.79 -1.37 5.72
C GLY A 283 -23.85 -0.37 4.57
N TRP A 284 -22.69 0.02 4.02
CA TRP A 284 -22.63 0.87 2.84
C TRP A 284 -23.37 0.25 1.63
N TYR A 285 -23.12 -1.03 1.34
CA TYR A 285 -23.82 -1.74 0.26
C TYR A 285 -25.33 -1.71 0.45
N GLN A 286 -25.83 -2.09 1.63
CA GLN A 286 -27.26 -2.10 1.93
C GLN A 286 -27.87 -0.71 1.78
N ALA A 287 -27.16 0.32 2.24
CA ALA A 287 -27.64 1.68 2.18
C ALA A 287 -27.85 2.17 0.74
N VAL A 288 -26.91 1.86 -0.16
CA VAL A 288 -27.00 2.19 -1.59
C VAL A 288 -27.99 1.27 -2.33
N ALA A 289 -28.16 0.03 -1.89
CA ALA A 289 -29.11 -0.93 -2.47
C ALA A 289 -30.58 -0.67 -2.08
N GLY A 290 -30.86 0.41 -1.32
CA GLY A 290 -32.21 0.83 -0.93
C GLY A 290 -32.65 0.37 0.46
N GLN A 291 -31.84 -0.39 1.19
CA GLN A 291 -32.04 -0.77 2.59
C GLN A 291 -31.35 0.23 3.52
N THR A 292 -31.71 1.51 3.39
CA THR A 292 -30.93 2.64 3.93
C THR A 292 -30.84 2.66 5.45
N ALA A 293 -31.93 2.42 6.16
CA ALA A 293 -31.92 2.40 7.62
C ALA A 293 -31.04 1.27 8.17
N ASP A 294 -31.30 0.04 7.73
CA ASP A 294 -30.55 -1.16 8.13
C ASP A 294 -29.06 -1.03 7.79
N GLY A 295 -28.76 -0.50 6.60
CA GLY A 295 -27.38 -0.26 6.16
C GLY A 295 -26.63 0.74 7.05
N PHE A 296 -27.27 1.85 7.43
CA PHE A 296 -26.64 2.81 8.35
C PHE A 296 -26.52 2.27 9.76
N GLU A 297 -27.43 1.42 10.21
CA GLU A 297 -27.28 0.73 11.50
C GLU A 297 -26.02 -0.15 11.50
N LEU A 298 -25.79 -0.95 10.45
CA LEU A 298 -24.57 -1.76 10.33
C LEU A 298 -23.30 -0.89 10.31
N CYS A 299 -23.30 0.23 9.60
CA CYS A 299 -22.17 1.17 9.62
C CYS A 299 -21.90 1.68 11.05
N GLN A 300 -22.95 2.01 11.80
CA GLN A 300 -22.81 2.48 13.18
C GLN A 300 -22.37 1.39 14.15
N GLN A 301 -22.77 0.13 13.93
CA GLN A 301 -22.27 -1.01 14.69
C GLN A 301 -20.76 -1.18 14.49
N ALA A 302 -20.27 -1.08 13.26
CA ALA A 302 -18.84 -1.12 12.98
C ALA A 302 -18.07 0.04 13.64
N ILE A 303 -18.61 1.27 13.58
CA ILE A 303 -18.04 2.43 14.30
C ILE A 303 -18.00 2.18 15.82
N SER A 304 -19.06 1.61 16.37
CA SER A 304 -19.16 1.30 17.81
C SER A 304 -18.16 0.22 18.21
N LEU A 305 -17.89 -0.75 17.33
CA LEU A 305 -16.85 -1.76 17.57
C LEU A 305 -15.46 -1.13 17.68
N GLU A 306 -15.10 -0.22 16.77
CA GLU A 306 -13.82 0.52 16.86
C GLU A 306 -13.72 1.33 18.15
N HIS A 307 -14.83 1.94 18.59
CA HIS A 307 -14.90 2.65 19.87
C HIS A 307 -14.65 1.71 21.06
N ILE A 308 -15.34 0.56 21.10
CA ILE A 308 -15.23 -0.44 22.17
C ILE A 308 -13.82 -1.02 22.26
N LEU A 309 -13.14 -1.16 21.12
CA LEU A 309 -11.77 -1.68 21.02
C LEU A 309 -10.70 -0.59 21.21
N ASP A 310 -11.08 0.62 21.61
CA ASP A 310 -10.19 1.77 21.80
C ASP A 310 -9.33 2.10 20.54
N GLN A 311 -9.96 2.08 19.36
CA GLN A 311 -9.36 2.40 18.06
C GLN A 311 -9.83 3.78 17.52
N PRO A 312 -9.48 4.91 18.19
CA PRO A 312 -10.07 6.22 17.90
C PRO A 312 -9.78 6.75 16.49
N ARG A 313 -8.68 6.29 15.87
CA ARG A 313 -8.33 6.67 14.50
C ARG A 313 -9.27 6.00 13.49
N GLN A 314 -9.46 4.68 13.62
CA GLN A 314 -10.38 3.93 12.77
C GLN A 314 -11.81 4.43 12.97
N GLU A 315 -12.21 4.69 14.22
CA GLU A 315 -13.51 5.28 14.53
C GLU A 315 -13.72 6.61 13.79
N ARG A 316 -12.74 7.54 13.90
CA ARG A 316 -12.81 8.85 13.22
C ARG A 316 -12.91 8.70 11.71
N TRP A 317 -12.13 7.78 11.14
CA TRP A 317 -12.12 7.52 9.71
C TRP A 317 -13.45 6.93 9.23
N LEU A 318 -14.01 5.92 9.90
CA LEU A 318 -15.32 5.37 9.57
C LEU A 318 -16.45 6.40 9.71
N ARG A 319 -16.37 7.30 10.70
CA ARG A 319 -17.32 8.43 10.81
C ARG A 319 -17.20 9.40 9.64
N TYR A 320 -15.98 9.66 9.15
CA TYR A 320 -15.77 10.45 7.94
C TYR A 320 -16.36 9.75 6.71
N LEU A 321 -16.10 8.45 6.55
CA LEU A 321 -16.70 7.64 5.48
C LEU A 321 -18.22 7.68 5.51
N LEU A 322 -18.84 7.55 6.69
CA LEU A 322 -20.30 7.56 6.80
C LEU A 322 -20.91 8.89 6.35
N LYS A 323 -20.29 10.02 6.70
CA LYS A 323 -20.70 11.35 6.19
C LYS A 323 -20.63 11.41 4.67
N PHE A 324 -19.54 10.89 4.11
CA PHE A 324 -19.36 10.80 2.67
C PHE A 324 -20.44 9.92 2.01
N ILE A 325 -20.76 8.76 2.59
CA ILE A 325 -21.79 7.84 2.07
C ILE A 325 -23.17 8.52 2.03
N HIS A 326 -23.51 9.30 3.06
CA HIS A 326 -24.74 10.11 3.04
C HIS A 326 -24.80 11.06 1.85
N GLN A 327 -23.68 11.74 1.55
CA GLN A 327 -23.58 12.66 0.41
C GLN A 327 -23.66 11.90 -0.92
N ASN A 328 -22.92 10.81 -1.07
CA ASN A 328 -22.92 9.99 -2.28
C ASN A 328 -24.29 9.38 -2.58
N ILE A 329 -25.09 9.00 -1.57
CA ILE A 329 -26.45 8.49 -1.80
C ILE A 329 -27.37 9.62 -2.29
N ALA A 330 -27.23 10.83 -1.74
CA ALA A 330 -28.04 11.99 -2.15
C ALA A 330 -27.65 12.51 -3.55
N ASP A 331 -26.35 12.51 -3.85
CA ASP A 331 -25.79 12.97 -5.12
C ASP A 331 -24.63 12.04 -5.55
N PRO A 332 -24.95 10.99 -6.34
CA PRO A 332 -23.97 9.99 -6.77
C PRO A 332 -22.85 10.53 -7.66
N GLU A 333 -23.05 11.67 -8.33
CA GLU A 333 -22.08 12.23 -9.29
C GLU A 333 -21.11 13.21 -8.63
N SER A 334 -21.52 13.83 -7.51
CA SER A 334 -20.70 14.82 -6.80
C SER A 334 -19.54 14.25 -5.98
N SER A 335 -19.56 12.95 -5.69
CA SER A 335 -18.68 12.39 -4.65
C SER A 335 -18.39 10.92 -4.92
N ALA A 336 -17.12 10.55 -5.12
CA ALA A 336 -16.64 9.15 -5.10
C ALA A 336 -15.51 8.95 -4.07
N LEU A 337 -15.57 7.85 -3.32
CA LEU A 337 -14.57 7.49 -2.31
C LEU A 337 -13.99 6.11 -2.58
N PHE A 338 -12.68 5.99 -2.56
CA PHE A 338 -11.94 4.78 -2.89
C PHE A 338 -11.06 4.39 -1.71
N LEU A 339 -11.06 3.10 -1.36
CA LEU A 339 -10.27 2.52 -0.27
C LEU A 339 -8.91 2.00 -0.72
#